data_AF-A0A7S2Z862-F1
#
_entry.id   AF-A0A7S2Z862-F1
#
_cell.length_a   1.000
_cell.length_b   1.000
_cell.length_c   1.000
_cell.angle_alpha   90.00
_cell.angle_beta   90.00
_cell.angle_gamma   90.00
#
_symmetry.space_group_name_H-M   'P 1'
#
loop_
_entity.id
_entity.type
_entity.pdbx_description
1 polymer ?
#
loop_
_entity_poly.entity_id
_entity_poly.type
_entity_poly.pdbx_seq_one_letter_code
_entity_poly.pdbx_strand_id
1 'polypeptide(L)'
;AGSSLLVVGHSIGGFMALEAVKRWQASEKQKRRASRHSRHVSDTCRIFAQMPYMQFDEGSPKQLRLEKVAQRPYIPAAFAQCLGLVPHFLTVRLIRLFDKNVEAESARHVAGQLLSYTVGHNAFSLARDEFKSLRRKEIDWQWLKGEAARLGFVFCPGDHWSPRHLHRATEENLAPKSWVRFEPRQFHGFVTRHDSSHHMAELTRDFLGDTSSSFN
;
A
#
# COMPACT_ATOMS: atom_id res chain seq x y z
N ALA A 1 9.98 3.76 -28.71
CA ALA A 1 10.06 4.03 -27.26
C ALA A 1 10.13 2.70 -26.54
N GLY A 2 11.12 2.45 -25.69
CA GLY A 2 11.17 1.21 -24.91
C GLY A 2 10.06 1.20 -23.88
N SER A 3 9.32 0.10 -23.77
CA SER A 3 8.23 -0.03 -22.80
C SER A 3 8.77 0.08 -21.38
N SER A 4 8.40 1.15 -20.67
CA SER A 4 8.72 1.33 -19.25
C SER A 4 7.83 0.41 -18.42
N LEU A 5 8.42 -0.41 -17.56
CA LEU A 5 7.67 -1.19 -16.57
C LEU A 5 7.22 -0.25 -15.45
N LEU A 6 5.93 -0.25 -15.14
CA LEU A 6 5.37 0.40 -13.95
C LEU A 6 5.02 -0.67 -12.93
N VAL A 7 5.54 -0.54 -11.71
CA VAL A 7 5.09 -1.33 -10.55
C VAL A 7 4.31 -0.42 -9.63
N VAL A 8 3.03 -0.75 -9.42
CA VAL A 8 2.16 -0.03 -8.50
C VAL A 8 1.90 -0.90 -7.28
N GLY A 9 2.00 -0.33 -6.08
CA GLY A 9 1.74 -1.04 -4.84
C GLY A 9 1.02 -0.16 -3.84
N HIS A 10 -0.07 -0.67 -3.27
CA HIS A 10 -0.82 -0.03 -2.19
C HIS A 10 -0.42 -0.62 -0.83
N SER A 11 -0.31 0.22 0.20
CA SER A 11 -0.07 -0.22 1.58
C SER A 11 1.20 -1.08 1.69
N ILE A 12 1.14 -2.27 2.30
CA ILE A 12 2.25 -3.23 2.33
C ILE A 12 2.75 -3.60 0.93
N GLY A 13 1.87 -3.63 -0.08
CA GLY A 13 2.23 -3.86 -1.48
C GLY A 13 3.17 -2.79 -2.04
N GLY A 14 3.07 -1.53 -1.56
CA GLY A 14 4.00 -0.46 -1.92
C GLY A 14 5.41 -0.73 -1.39
N PHE A 15 5.53 -1.20 -0.15
CA PHE A 15 6.80 -1.64 0.41
C PHE A 15 7.37 -2.86 -0.33
N MET A 16 6.52 -3.85 -0.62
CA MET A 16 6.92 -5.04 -1.39
C MET A 16 7.44 -4.67 -2.78
N ALA A 17 6.80 -3.73 -3.48
CA ALA A 17 7.25 -3.23 -4.78
C ALA A 17 8.67 -2.63 -4.70
N LEU A 18 8.92 -1.77 -3.71
CA LEU A 18 10.24 -1.17 -3.48
C LEU A 18 11.31 -2.24 -3.21
N GLU A 19 11.05 -3.17 -2.30
CA GLU A 19 11.99 -4.23 -1.94
C GLU A 19 12.22 -5.23 -3.08
N ALA A 20 11.19 -5.56 -3.86
CA ALA A 20 11.29 -6.45 -5.00
C ALA A 20 12.19 -5.86 -6.08
N VAL A 21 11.98 -4.60 -6.46
CA VAL A 21 12.82 -3.92 -7.46
C VAL A 21 14.25 -3.76 -6.95
N LYS A 22 14.44 -3.36 -5.69
CA LYS A 22 15.76 -3.26 -5.07
C LYS A 22 16.54 -4.57 -5.14
N ARG A 23 15.91 -5.70 -4.76
CA ARG A 23 16.54 -7.03 -4.79
C ARG A 23 16.79 -7.50 -6.22
N TRP A 24 15.86 -7.22 -7.13
CA TRP A 24 16.03 -7.55 -8.54
C TRP A 24 17.24 -6.81 -9.13
N GLN A 25 17.35 -5.50 -8.92
CA GLN A 25 18.50 -4.69 -9.34
C GLN A 25 19.82 -5.22 -8.77
N ALA A 26 19.85 -5.58 -7.48
CA ALA A 26 21.04 -6.16 -6.86
C ALA A 26 21.46 -7.48 -7.53
N SER A 27 20.50 -8.36 -7.82
CA SER A 27 20.74 -9.63 -8.50
C SER A 27 21.25 -9.42 -9.94
N GLU A 28 20.71 -8.46 -10.68
CA GLU A 28 21.13 -8.16 -12.04
C GLU A 28 22.50 -7.51 -12.09
N LYS A 29 22.81 -6.62 -11.12
CA LYS A 29 24.15 -6.03 -11.00
C LYS A 29 25.22 -7.11 -10.76
N GLN A 30 24.90 -8.15 -9.99
CA GLN A 30 25.79 -9.30 -9.79
C GLN A 30 26.01 -10.08 -11.08
N LYS A 31 24.95 -10.35 -11.85
CA LYS A 31 25.03 -11.05 -13.15
C LYS A 31 25.81 -10.23 -14.20
N ARG A 32 25.63 -8.91 -14.23
CA ARG A 32 26.31 -7.98 -15.15
C ARG A 32 27.79 -7.82 -14.90
N ARG A 33 28.26 -8.02 -13.66
CA ARG A 33 29.71 -8.12 -13.42
C ARG A 33 30.34 -9.30 -14.18
N ALA A 34 29.53 -10.24 -14.67
CA ALA A 34 29.94 -11.35 -15.53
C ALA A 34 29.62 -11.17 -17.03
N SER A 35 28.90 -10.12 -17.47
CA SER A 35 28.63 -9.87 -18.90
C SER A 35 28.51 -8.38 -19.26
N ARG A 36 29.15 -7.97 -20.37
CA ARG A 36 29.07 -6.60 -20.88
C ARG A 36 27.84 -6.46 -21.80
N HIS A 37 27.06 -5.40 -21.53
CA HIS A 37 26.06 -4.71 -22.37
C HIS A 37 24.55 -4.89 -22.11
N SER A 38 23.88 -3.74 -22.27
CA SER A 38 22.45 -3.39 -22.25
C SER A 38 21.85 -2.86 -20.94
N ARG A 39 21.10 -1.74 -21.07
CA ARG A 39 20.21 -1.18 -20.05
C ARG A 39 19.11 -2.21 -19.79
N HIS A 40 18.97 -2.63 -18.54
CA HIS A 40 18.06 -3.69 -18.16
C HIS A 40 16.74 -3.07 -17.69
N VAL A 41 15.63 -3.79 -17.86
CA VAL A 41 14.29 -3.31 -17.49
C VAL A 41 14.22 -2.88 -16.02
N SER A 42 15.01 -3.53 -15.14
CA SER A 42 15.15 -3.13 -13.74
C SER A 42 15.68 -1.71 -13.53
N ASP A 43 16.44 -1.18 -14.48
CA ASP A 43 17.02 0.17 -14.43
C ASP A 43 16.05 1.22 -14.99
N THR A 44 15.02 0.79 -15.71
CA THR A 44 13.99 1.66 -16.31
C THR A 44 12.62 1.48 -15.64
N CYS A 45 12.51 0.63 -14.62
CA CYS A 45 11.30 0.38 -13.86
C CYS A 45 10.91 1.62 -13.04
N ARG A 46 9.67 2.09 -13.19
CA ARG A 46 9.09 3.13 -12.34
C ARG A 46 8.26 2.49 -11.24
N ILE A 47 8.28 3.06 -10.04
CA ILE A 47 7.57 2.52 -8.88
C ILE A 47 6.60 3.57 -8.37
N PHE A 48 5.34 3.19 -8.23
CA PHE A 48 4.29 4.04 -7.66
C PHE A 48 3.76 3.42 -6.36
N ALA A 49 4.17 3.99 -5.24
CA ALA A 49 3.85 3.52 -3.90
C ALA A 49 2.70 4.34 -3.31
N GLN A 50 1.52 3.74 -3.25
CA GLN A 50 0.28 4.37 -2.80
C GLN A 50 0.07 4.08 -1.31
N MET A 51 0.25 5.10 -0.46
CA MET A 51 0.11 4.99 0.99
C MET A 51 0.96 3.84 1.57
N PRO A 52 2.28 3.79 1.29
CA PRO A 52 3.07 2.60 1.55
C PRO A 52 3.34 2.38 3.04
N TYR A 53 3.21 1.13 3.49
CA TYR A 53 3.57 0.74 4.85
C TYR A 53 5.04 0.30 4.90
N MET A 54 5.96 1.26 5.05
CA MET A 54 7.40 1.02 4.90
C MET A 54 8.14 0.67 6.19
N GLN A 55 7.57 1.04 7.34
CA GLN A 55 8.16 0.84 8.66
C GLN A 55 7.07 0.84 9.73
N PHE A 56 7.29 0.07 10.79
CA PHE A 56 6.42 0.11 11.97
C PHE A 56 6.55 1.45 12.72
N ASP A 57 5.43 2.07 13.06
CA ASP A 57 5.38 3.30 13.83
C ASP A 57 5.12 3.01 15.31
N GLU A 58 6.19 3.00 16.12
CA GLU A 58 6.09 2.79 17.58
C GLU A 58 5.30 3.91 18.28
N GLY A 59 5.20 5.09 17.66
CA GLY A 59 4.40 6.20 18.14
C GLY A 59 2.91 6.05 17.84
N SER A 60 2.47 5.04 17.06
CA SER A 60 1.08 4.85 16.66
C SER A 60 0.32 3.91 17.60
N PRO A 61 -0.62 4.41 18.43
CA PRO A 61 -1.43 3.55 19.28
C PRO A 61 -2.38 2.64 18.49
N LYS A 62 -2.63 2.96 17.21
CA LYS A 62 -3.42 2.10 16.31
C LYS A 62 -2.59 0.88 15.88
N GLN A 63 -1.36 1.09 15.41
CA GLN A 63 -0.49 -0.03 15.02
C GLN A 63 -0.16 -0.92 16.21
N LEU A 64 0.16 -0.35 17.37
CA LEU A 64 0.43 -1.12 18.61
C LEU A 64 -0.76 -2.00 19.03
N ARG A 65 -1.99 -1.50 18.90
CA ARG A 65 -3.19 -2.29 19.20
C ARG A 65 -3.42 -3.38 18.16
N LEU A 66 -3.27 -3.06 16.88
CA LEU A 66 -3.42 -4.04 15.79
C LEU A 66 -2.38 -5.16 15.90
N GLU A 67 -1.13 -4.85 16.23
CA GLU A 67 -0.08 -5.84 16.49
C GLU A 67 -0.49 -6.80 17.61
N LYS A 68 -0.98 -6.29 18.74
CA LYS A 68 -1.46 -7.10 19.86
C LYS A 68 -2.62 -8.01 19.47
N VAL A 69 -3.56 -7.53 18.66
CA VAL A 69 -4.67 -8.36 18.15
C VAL A 69 -4.15 -9.43 17.18
N ALA A 70 -3.22 -9.06 16.28
CA ALA A 70 -2.63 -9.97 15.31
C ALA A 70 -1.84 -11.12 15.94
N GLN A 71 -1.31 -10.94 17.15
CA GLN A 71 -0.68 -12.03 17.92
C GLN A 71 -1.64 -13.18 18.25
N ARG A 72 -2.96 -12.94 18.22
CA ARG A 72 -4.01 -13.91 18.56
C ARG A 72 -5.03 -14.00 17.42
N PRO A 73 -4.65 -14.51 16.24
CA PRO A 73 -5.48 -14.45 15.03
C PRO A 73 -6.82 -15.18 15.17
N TYR A 74 -6.91 -16.18 16.05
CA TYR A 74 -8.14 -16.90 16.35
C TYR A 74 -9.23 -16.02 17.00
N ILE A 75 -8.88 -14.95 17.70
CA ILE A 75 -9.86 -14.04 18.35
C ILE A 75 -10.66 -13.24 17.29
N PRO A 76 -10.02 -12.43 16.42
CA PRO A 76 -10.76 -11.72 15.38
C PRO A 76 -11.36 -12.68 14.35
N ALA A 77 -10.77 -13.86 14.13
CA ALA A 77 -11.36 -14.90 13.27
C ALA A 77 -12.69 -15.42 13.83
N ALA A 78 -12.75 -15.74 15.12
CA ALA A 78 -14.00 -16.16 15.77
C ALA A 78 -15.05 -15.04 15.71
N PHE A 79 -14.63 -13.79 15.91
CA PHE A 79 -15.52 -12.64 15.78
C PHE A 79 -16.05 -12.48 14.34
N ALA A 80 -15.18 -12.61 13.33
CA ALA A 80 -15.58 -12.58 11.93
C ALA A 80 -16.59 -13.70 11.59
N GLN A 81 -16.36 -14.91 12.12
CA GLN A 81 -17.31 -16.03 11.97
C GLN A 81 -18.66 -15.72 12.59
N CYS A 82 -18.70 -15.13 13.79
CA CYS A 82 -19.96 -14.72 14.44
C CYS A 82 -20.70 -13.68 13.60
N LEU A 83 -19.99 -12.70 13.02
CA LEU A 83 -20.59 -11.72 12.12
C LEU A 83 -21.10 -12.35 10.81
N GLY A 84 -20.45 -13.42 10.33
CA GLY A 84 -20.91 -14.21 9.19
C GLY A 84 -22.25 -14.93 9.42
N LEU A 85 -22.68 -15.10 10.67
CA LEU A 85 -23.99 -15.68 11.02
C LEU A 85 -25.12 -14.62 11.03
N VAL A 86 -24.79 -13.34 11.02
CA VAL A 86 -25.76 -12.25 11.01
C VAL A 86 -26.36 -12.13 9.60
N PRO A 87 -27.69 -11.91 9.46
CA PRO A 87 -28.31 -11.70 8.16
C PRO A 87 -27.57 -10.67 7.31
N HIS A 88 -27.23 -11.04 6.08
CA HIS A 88 -26.33 -10.29 5.22
C HIS A 88 -26.69 -8.80 5.08
N PHE A 89 -27.98 -8.46 5.00
CA PHE A 89 -28.41 -7.06 4.88
C PHE A 89 -28.11 -6.22 6.13
N LEU A 90 -28.15 -6.83 7.33
CA LEU A 90 -27.77 -6.18 8.59
C LEU A 90 -26.27 -5.96 8.64
N THR A 91 -25.48 -6.97 8.26
CA THR A 91 -24.02 -6.88 8.23
C THR A 91 -23.54 -5.78 7.28
N VAL A 92 -24.13 -5.67 6.09
CA VAL A 92 -23.87 -4.57 5.15
C VAL A 92 -24.21 -3.20 5.75
N ARG A 93 -25.35 -3.08 6.43
CA ARG A 93 -25.74 -1.84 7.13
C ARG A 93 -24.73 -1.49 8.23
N LEU A 94 -24.31 -2.47 9.03
CA LEU A 94 -23.32 -2.28 10.09
C LEU A 94 -21.97 -1.79 9.52
N ILE A 95 -21.43 -2.44 8.49
CA ILE A 95 -20.18 -2.03 7.84
C ILE A 95 -20.24 -0.57 7.41
N ARG A 96 -21.34 -0.15 6.76
CA ARG A 96 -21.51 1.23 6.28
C ARG A 96 -21.76 2.26 7.39
N LEU A 97 -22.26 1.82 8.55
CA LEU A 97 -22.38 2.68 9.73
C LEU A 97 -21.01 2.94 10.37
N PHE A 98 -20.13 1.93 10.37
CA PHE A 98 -18.77 2.05 10.91
C PHE A 98 -17.81 2.76 9.95
N ASP A 99 -17.95 2.57 8.64
CA ASP A 99 -17.14 3.23 7.63
C ASP A 99 -17.99 3.82 6.51
N LYS A 100 -18.13 5.14 6.54
CA LYS A 100 -18.87 5.91 5.54
C LYS A 100 -18.19 5.93 4.17
N ASN A 101 -16.91 5.53 4.11
CA ASN A 101 -16.17 5.43 2.86
C ASN A 101 -16.36 4.08 2.15
N VAL A 102 -17.19 3.19 2.66
CA VAL A 102 -17.46 1.91 2.01
C VAL A 102 -18.76 1.99 1.24
N GLU A 103 -18.68 1.83 -0.08
CA GLU A 103 -19.87 1.73 -0.93
C GLU A 103 -20.68 0.46 -0.65
N ALA A 104 -21.95 0.48 -1.04
CA ALA A 104 -22.86 -0.63 -0.76
C ALA A 104 -22.39 -1.96 -1.36
N GLU A 105 -21.79 -1.92 -2.56
CA GLU A 105 -21.26 -3.10 -3.22
C GLU A 105 -20.02 -3.65 -2.52
N SER A 106 -19.03 -2.80 -2.24
CA SER A 106 -17.86 -3.15 -1.43
C SER A 106 -18.26 -3.76 -0.08
N ALA A 107 -19.23 -3.16 0.61
CA ALA A 107 -19.75 -3.69 1.88
C ALA A 107 -20.41 -5.06 1.71
N ARG A 108 -21.08 -5.34 0.57
CA ARG A 108 -21.64 -6.66 0.28
C ARG A 108 -20.55 -7.70 0.10
N HIS A 109 -19.49 -7.39 -0.63
CA HIS A 109 -18.37 -8.31 -0.79
C HIS A 109 -17.66 -8.60 0.53
N VAL A 110 -17.43 -7.57 1.35
CA VAL A 110 -16.88 -7.76 2.71
C VAL A 110 -17.78 -8.70 3.52
N ALA A 111 -19.09 -8.43 3.56
CA ALA A 111 -20.04 -9.22 4.33
C ALA A 111 -20.14 -10.68 3.86
N GLY A 112 -20.16 -10.91 2.54
CA GLY A 112 -20.35 -12.24 1.96
C GLY A 112 -19.08 -13.07 1.83
N GLN A 113 -17.90 -12.45 1.74
CA GLN A 113 -16.65 -13.15 1.39
C GLN A 113 -15.58 -13.05 2.47
N LEU A 114 -15.52 -11.96 3.22
CA LEU A 114 -14.41 -11.70 4.16
C LEU A 114 -14.74 -12.05 5.61
N LEU A 115 -16.02 -12.16 5.98
CA LEU A 115 -16.47 -12.47 7.33
C LEU A 115 -16.59 -13.99 7.57
N SER A 116 -15.47 -14.69 7.44
CA SER A 116 -15.35 -16.11 7.83
C SER A 116 -14.19 -16.31 8.79
N TYR A 117 -14.24 -17.40 9.57
CA TYR A 117 -13.13 -17.76 10.44
C TYR A 117 -11.81 -17.87 9.67
N THR A 118 -11.80 -18.63 8.58
CA THR A 118 -10.59 -18.90 7.80
C THR A 118 -9.97 -17.63 7.23
N VAL A 119 -10.79 -16.75 6.63
CA VAL A 119 -10.29 -15.49 6.07
C VAL A 119 -9.75 -14.58 7.18
N GLY A 120 -10.48 -14.42 8.28
CA GLY A 120 -10.03 -13.63 9.42
C GLY A 120 -8.74 -14.18 10.03
N HIS A 121 -8.66 -15.49 10.23
CA HIS A 121 -7.47 -16.14 10.81
C HIS A 121 -6.25 -15.93 9.92
N ASN A 122 -6.39 -16.13 8.61
CA ASN A 122 -5.31 -15.94 7.66
C ASN A 122 -4.87 -14.48 7.60
N ALA A 123 -5.81 -13.53 7.49
CA ALA A 123 -5.51 -12.11 7.45
C ALA A 123 -4.71 -11.64 8.68
N PHE A 124 -5.14 -12.02 9.89
CA PHE A 124 -4.42 -11.64 11.11
C PHE A 124 -3.11 -12.41 11.32
N SER A 125 -2.99 -13.64 10.80
CA SER A 125 -1.72 -14.37 10.79
C SER A 125 -0.69 -13.71 9.88
N LEU A 126 -1.11 -13.25 8.69
CA LEU A 126 -0.26 -12.48 7.78
C LEU A 126 0.12 -11.14 8.39
N ALA A 127 -0.85 -10.40 8.96
CA ALA A 127 -0.58 -9.13 9.63
C ALA A 127 0.43 -9.28 10.78
N ARG A 128 0.37 -10.37 11.56
CA ARG A 128 1.35 -10.66 12.62
C ARG A 128 2.77 -10.76 12.07
N ASP A 129 2.94 -11.47 10.96
CA ASP A 129 4.25 -11.69 10.35
C ASP A 129 4.74 -10.40 9.66
N GLU A 130 3.84 -9.62 9.06
CA GLU A 130 4.11 -8.26 8.55
C GLU A 130 4.61 -7.33 9.65
N PHE A 131 3.92 -7.24 10.80
CA PHE A 131 4.35 -6.43 11.94
C PHE A 131 5.73 -6.84 12.44
N LYS A 132 5.98 -8.14 12.60
CA LYS A 132 7.28 -8.67 13.03
C LYS A 132 8.40 -8.27 12.06
N SER A 133 8.14 -8.30 10.77
CA SER A 133 9.11 -7.91 9.72
C SER A 133 9.35 -6.41 9.73
N LEU A 134 8.29 -5.60 9.68
CA LEU A 134 8.39 -4.14 9.55
C LEU A 134 8.92 -3.45 10.80
N ARG A 135 8.76 -4.06 11.99
CA ARG A 135 9.37 -3.56 13.22
C ARG A 135 10.89 -3.65 13.22
N ARG A 136 11.45 -4.59 12.46
CA ARG A 136 12.91 -4.76 12.31
C ARG A 136 13.47 -4.03 11.11
N LYS A 137 12.60 -3.47 10.26
CA LYS A 137 12.99 -2.89 8.98
C LYS A 137 13.13 -1.38 9.16
N GLU A 138 14.29 -0.88 8.77
CA GLU A 138 14.51 0.55 8.57
C GLU A 138 14.35 0.90 7.09
N ILE A 139 13.93 2.14 6.85
CA ILE A 139 13.82 2.68 5.50
C ILE A 139 15.22 2.92 4.95
N ASP A 140 15.54 2.28 3.82
CA ASP A 140 16.80 2.51 3.12
C ASP A 140 16.74 3.80 2.30
N TRP A 141 16.92 4.92 2.98
CA TRP A 141 16.95 6.24 2.36
C TRP A 141 18.07 6.39 1.32
N GLN A 142 19.18 5.66 1.47
CA GLN A 142 20.29 5.73 0.52
C GLN A 142 19.88 5.14 -0.84
N TRP A 143 19.26 3.96 -0.84
CA TRP A 143 18.73 3.37 -2.06
C TRP A 143 17.62 4.23 -2.67
N LEU A 144 16.66 4.70 -1.85
CA LEU A 144 15.59 5.57 -2.33
C LEU A 144 16.11 6.86 -2.98
N LYS A 145 17.14 7.50 -2.41
CA LYS A 145 17.79 8.69 -3.00
C LYS A 145 18.44 8.39 -4.34
N GLY A 146 19.07 7.22 -4.49
CA GLY A 146 19.66 6.78 -5.76
C GLY A 146 18.62 6.55 -6.85
N GLU A 147 17.38 6.22 -6.46
CA GLU A 147 16.29 5.87 -7.37
C GLU A 147 15.26 7.00 -7.53
N ALA A 148 15.39 8.12 -6.80
CA ALA A 148 14.36 9.14 -6.61
C ALA A 148 13.61 9.54 -7.90
N ALA A 149 14.32 9.74 -9.02
CA ALA A 149 13.73 10.14 -10.30
C ALA A 149 12.68 9.17 -10.89
N ARG A 150 12.65 7.91 -10.45
CA ARG A 150 11.71 6.89 -10.92
C ARG A 150 10.68 6.48 -9.87
N LEU A 151 10.68 7.13 -8.71
CA LEU A 151 9.78 6.85 -7.61
C LEU A 151 8.64 7.87 -7.57
N GLY A 152 7.44 7.36 -7.33
CA GLY A 152 6.24 8.12 -7.05
C GLY A 152 5.60 7.66 -5.74
N PHE A 153 5.20 8.61 -4.90
CA PHE A 153 4.55 8.33 -3.62
C PHE A 153 3.27 9.14 -3.45
N VAL A 154 2.22 8.50 -2.95
CA VAL A 154 0.98 9.16 -2.52
C VAL A 154 0.76 8.92 -1.04
N PHE A 155 0.44 9.98 -0.30
CA PHE A 155 0.08 9.96 1.11
C PHE A 155 -1.29 10.60 1.31
N CYS A 156 -1.96 10.30 2.42
CA CYS A 156 -3.25 10.93 2.73
C CYS A 156 -3.42 11.22 4.24
N PRO A 157 -4.40 12.05 4.63
CA PRO A 157 -4.71 12.31 6.02
C PRO A 157 -5.16 11.06 6.78
N GLY A 158 -4.79 10.99 8.06
CA GLY A 158 -5.31 9.98 8.99
C GLY A 158 -4.86 8.53 8.72
N ASP A 159 -4.04 8.32 7.70
CA ASP A 159 -3.45 7.02 7.42
C ASP A 159 -2.44 6.66 8.50
N HIS A 160 -2.68 5.53 9.15
CA HIS A 160 -1.79 5.04 10.19
C HIS A 160 -0.68 4.14 9.64
N TRP A 161 -0.82 3.60 8.43
CA TRP A 161 0.21 2.81 7.75
C TRP A 161 1.25 3.70 7.09
N SER A 162 0.81 4.86 6.59
CA SER A 162 1.65 5.86 5.92
C SER A 162 1.48 7.25 6.55
N PRO A 163 1.90 7.43 7.81
CA PRO A 163 1.59 8.61 8.62
C PRO A 163 2.24 9.89 8.09
N ARG A 164 1.74 11.05 8.52
CA ARG A 164 2.19 12.37 8.06
C ARG A 164 3.69 12.62 8.27
N HIS A 165 4.30 12.08 9.32
CA HIS A 165 5.75 12.23 9.52
C HIS A 165 6.54 11.46 8.45
N LEU A 166 6.02 10.32 7.98
CA LEU A 166 6.64 9.55 6.90
C LEU A 166 6.55 10.31 5.57
N HIS A 167 5.42 10.99 5.32
CA HIS A 167 5.29 11.91 4.19
C HIS A 167 6.38 12.99 4.22
N ARG A 168 6.53 13.70 5.35
CA ARG A 168 7.55 14.74 5.52
C ARG A 168 8.96 14.21 5.31
N ALA A 169 9.29 13.07 5.93
CA ALA A 169 10.58 12.43 5.74
C ALA A 169 10.84 12.05 4.27
N THR A 170 9.80 11.60 3.56
CA THR A 170 9.89 11.26 2.13
C THR A 170 10.14 12.51 1.28
N GLU A 171 9.40 13.60 1.53
CA GLU A 171 9.63 14.88 0.86
C GLU A 171 11.05 15.41 1.14
N GLU A 172 11.46 15.48 2.40
CA GLU A 172 12.78 15.98 2.83
C GLU A 172 13.94 15.19 2.19
N ASN A 173 13.78 13.87 2.04
CA ASN A 173 14.85 13.02 1.53
C ASN A 173 14.88 12.89 0.01
N LEU A 174 13.73 12.98 -0.68
CA LEU A 174 13.62 12.58 -2.09
C LEU A 174 13.15 13.71 -3.03
N ALA A 175 12.48 14.74 -2.53
CA ALA A 175 12.11 15.89 -3.35
C ALA A 175 13.35 16.74 -3.71
N PRO A 176 13.33 17.48 -4.84
CA PRO A 176 12.30 17.50 -5.87
C PRO A 176 12.46 16.36 -6.90
N LYS A 177 13.40 15.44 -6.69
CA LYS A 177 13.74 14.41 -7.69
C LYS A 177 12.65 13.35 -7.84
N SER A 178 11.98 12.98 -6.75
CA SER A 178 10.83 12.06 -6.78
C SER A 178 9.50 12.79 -6.90
N TRP A 179 8.51 12.11 -7.47
CA TRP A 179 7.13 12.57 -7.45
C TRP A 179 6.51 12.21 -6.09
N VAL A 180 6.18 13.20 -5.27
CA VAL A 180 5.54 12.99 -3.96
C VAL A 180 4.27 13.83 -3.90
N ARG A 181 3.17 13.22 -3.46
CA ARG A 181 1.89 13.89 -3.27
C ARG A 181 1.29 13.56 -1.92
N PHE A 182 0.68 14.59 -1.32
CA PHE A 182 -0.23 14.46 -0.20
C PHE A 182 -1.63 14.81 -0.67
N GLU A 183 -2.53 13.84 -0.63
CA GLU A 183 -3.88 13.93 -1.22
C GLU A 183 -4.93 14.11 -0.13
N PRO A 184 -5.42 15.34 0.12
CA PRO A 184 -6.24 15.63 1.30
C PRO A 184 -7.64 14.98 1.26
N ARG A 185 -8.12 14.64 0.05
CA ARG A 185 -9.42 14.03 -0.18
C ARG A 185 -9.37 12.50 -0.21
N GLN A 186 -8.17 11.93 -0.11
CA GLN A 186 -7.98 10.48 -0.18
C GLN A 186 -7.93 9.84 1.21
N PHE A 187 -8.15 8.53 1.26
CA PHE A 187 -8.09 7.71 2.47
C PHE A 187 -7.47 6.35 2.13
N HIS A 188 -7.00 5.62 3.14
CA HIS A 188 -6.23 4.39 2.94
C HIS A 188 -6.97 3.34 2.11
N GLY A 189 -8.23 3.05 2.45
CA GLY A 189 -9.07 2.09 1.73
C GLY A 189 -9.70 2.61 0.45
N PHE A 190 -9.08 3.54 -0.28
CA PHE A 190 -9.69 4.25 -1.42
C PHE A 190 -10.39 3.35 -2.46
N VAL A 191 -9.96 2.10 -2.59
CA VAL A 191 -10.55 1.07 -3.46
C VAL A 191 -12.01 0.75 -3.12
N THR A 192 -12.50 1.16 -1.94
CA THR A 192 -13.90 0.93 -1.52
C THR A 192 -14.87 1.96 -2.05
N ARG A 193 -14.39 2.99 -2.77
CA ARG A 193 -15.21 3.99 -3.48
C ARG A 193 -14.76 4.16 -4.93
N HIS A 194 -15.73 4.36 -5.81
CA HIS A 194 -15.49 4.57 -7.22
C HIS A 194 -14.71 5.87 -7.48
N ASP A 195 -15.18 7.00 -6.93
CA ASP A 195 -14.54 8.31 -7.13
C ASP A 195 -13.10 8.34 -6.62
N SER A 196 -12.85 7.77 -5.43
CA SER A 196 -11.50 7.69 -4.86
C SER A 196 -10.58 6.72 -5.61
N SER A 197 -11.11 5.64 -6.16
CA SER A 197 -10.36 4.72 -7.04
C SER A 197 -9.96 5.38 -8.35
N HIS A 198 -10.88 6.11 -8.97
CA HIS A 198 -10.61 6.88 -10.18
C HIS A 198 -9.57 7.97 -9.93
N HIS A 199 -9.68 8.73 -8.83
CA HIS A 199 -8.68 9.73 -8.46
C HIS A 199 -7.27 9.12 -8.32
N MET A 200 -7.14 7.93 -7.72
CA MET A 200 -5.85 7.25 -7.62
C MET A 200 -5.29 6.81 -8.99
N ALA A 201 -6.15 6.42 -9.92
CA ALA A 201 -5.75 6.14 -11.30
C ALA A 201 -5.25 7.41 -12.01
N GLU A 202 -5.92 8.55 -11.82
CA GLU A 202 -5.48 9.85 -12.34
C GLU A 202 -4.11 10.25 -11.78
N LEU A 203 -3.89 10.10 -10.47
CA LEU A 203 -2.58 10.33 -9.85
C LEU A 203 -1.49 9.42 -10.42
N THR A 204 -1.84 8.17 -10.74
CA THR A 204 -0.91 7.23 -11.38
C THR A 204 -0.54 7.71 -12.79
N ARG A 205 -1.51 8.20 -13.56
CA ARG A 205 -1.29 8.78 -14.90
C ARG A 205 -0.44 10.06 -14.82
N ASP A 206 -0.74 10.94 -13.87
CA ASP A 206 0.00 12.17 -13.63
C ASP A 206 1.46 11.89 -13.24
N PHE A 207 1.70 10.86 -12.43
CA PHE A 207 3.05 10.38 -12.16
C PHE A 207 3.75 9.94 -13.46
N LEU A 208 3.06 9.21 -14.34
CA LEU A 208 3.64 8.76 -15.61
C LEU A 208 4.01 9.92 -16.56
N GLY A 209 3.32 11.06 -16.46
CA GLY A 209 3.52 12.23 -17.31
C GLY A 209 2.57 12.30 -18.51
N ASP A 210 1.51 11.47 -18.54
CA ASP A 210 0.48 11.51 -19.58
C ASP A 210 -0.60 12.55 -19.23
N THR A 211 -0.35 13.82 -19.52
CA THR A 211 -1.36 14.90 -19.42
C THR A 211 -2.24 15.03 -20.67
N SER A 212 -2.36 13.98 -21.49
CA SER A 212 -3.09 14.01 -22.76
C SER A 212 -4.19 12.96 -22.88
N SER A 213 -5.19 13.05 -22.00
CA SER A 213 -6.58 12.63 -22.31
C SER A 213 -7.47 12.87 -21.09
N SER A 214 -8.10 14.04 -21.02
CA SER A 214 -9.36 14.23 -20.32
C SER A 214 -10.38 13.24 -20.93
N PHE A 215 -10.89 12.32 -20.11
CA PHE A 215 -12.05 11.52 -20.48
C PHE A 215 -13.27 12.44 -20.41
N ASN A 216 -13.78 12.84 -21.59
CA ASN A 216 -15.14 13.36 -21.72
C ASN A 216 -16.15 12.22 -21.50
#